data_AF-A0A498EWT9-F1
#
_entry.id   AF-A0A498EWT9-F1
#
_cell.length_a   1.000
_cell.length_b   1.000
_cell.length_c   1.000
_cell.angle_alpha   90.00
_cell.angle_beta   90.00
_cell.angle_gamma   90.00
#
_symmetry.space_group_name_H-M   'P 1'
#
loop_
_entity.id
_entity.type
_entity.pdbx_description
1 polymer ?
#
loop_
_entity_poly.entity_id
_entity_poly.type
_entity_poly.pdbx_seq_one_letter_code
_entity_poly.pdbx_strand_id
1 'polypeptide(L)' 'MTGASDDCTPAVVTDGFTKRFGSVTAVEGLRMTVPVESVYGLLGPN' A
#
# COMPACT_ATOMS: atom_id res chain seq x y z
N MET A 1 2.94 24.81 -15.94
CA MET A 1 3.12 24.60 -14.49
C MET A 1 3.75 23.23 -14.35
N THR A 2 5.09 23.18 -14.32
CA THR A 2 5.85 21.92 -14.35
C THR A 2 6.24 21.57 -12.92
N GLY A 3 5.49 20.68 -12.30
CA GLY A 3 5.92 19.95 -11.11
C GLY A 3 6.53 18.64 -11.58
N ALA A 4 7.84 18.61 -11.69
CA ALA A 4 8.59 17.37 -11.87
C ALA A 4 9.70 17.36 -10.81
N SER A 5 9.70 16.30 -10.01
CA SER A 5 10.83 15.80 -9.22
C SER A 5 10.94 16.24 -7.75
N ASP A 6 9.88 16.02 -6.97
CA ASP A 6 10.00 15.45 -5.60
C ASP A 6 9.11 14.20 -5.41
N ASP A 7 8.44 13.75 -6.48
CA ASP A 7 7.56 12.56 -6.55
C ASP A 7 8.28 11.21 -6.47
N CYS A 8 9.60 11.21 -6.29
CA CYS A 8 10.38 9.96 -6.25
C CYS A 8 10.19 9.20 -4.94
N THR A 9 9.77 9.87 -3.86
CA THR A 9 9.57 9.23 -2.56
C THR A 9 8.13 8.70 -2.45
N PRO A 10 7.93 7.38 -2.32
CA PRO A 10 6.60 6.83 -2.13
C PRO A 10 6.00 7.23 -0.77
N ALA A 11 4.69 7.49 -0.74
CA ALA A 11 3.95 7.81 0.48
C ALA A 11 3.72 6.57 1.35
N VAL A 12 3.56 5.39 0.73
CA VAL A 12 3.44 4.10 1.44
C VAL A 12 4.29 3.07 0.72
N VAL A 13 5.05 2.29 1.48
CA VAL A 13 5.73 1.08 0.99
C VAL A 13 5.40 -0.06 1.93
N THR A 14 4.96 -1.19 1.36
CA THR A 14 4.89 -2.47 2.06
C THR A 14 5.80 -3.45 1.37
N ASP A 15 6.58 -4.20 2.16
CA ASP A 15 7.41 -5.30 1.68
C ASP A 15 7.10 -6.57 2.48
N GLY A 16 6.20 -7.40 1.96
CA GLY A 16 5.81 -8.66 2.58
C GLY A 16 4.90 -8.50 3.81
N PHE A 17 4.07 -7.46 3.83
CA PHE A 17 3.19 -7.16 4.95
C PHE A 17 2.14 -8.26 5.17
N THR A 18 2.10 -8.79 6.39
CA THR A 18 1.14 -9.81 6.82
C THR A 18 0.35 -9.29 8.01
N LYS A 19 -0.98 -9.36 7.94
CA LYS A 19 -1.90 -9.01 9.03
C LYS A 19 -2.68 -10.23 9.46
N ARG A 20 -2.62 -10.53 10.76
CA ARG A 20 -3.37 -11.61 11.40
C ARG A 20 -4.32 -11.09 12.47
N PHE A 21 -5.48 -11.69 12.57
CA PHE A 21 -6.46 -11.52 13.64
C PHE A 21 -6.68 -12.87 14.32
N GLY A 22 -6.00 -13.07 15.46
CA GLY A 22 -5.95 -14.38 16.11
C GLY A 22 -5.35 -15.45 15.18
N SER A 23 -6.13 -16.48 14.88
CA SER A 23 -5.75 -17.56 13.96
C SER A 23 -5.93 -17.20 12.47
N VAL A 24 -6.67 -16.14 12.15
CA VAL A 24 -6.99 -15.78 10.77
C VAL A 24 -5.91 -14.88 10.18
N THR A 25 -5.36 -15.25 9.02
CA THR A 25 -4.51 -14.37 8.20
C THR A 25 -5.39 -13.59 7.25
N ALA A 26 -5.58 -12.29 7.52
CA ALA A 26 -6.39 -11.40 6.70
C ALA A 26 -5.61 -10.78 5.53
N VAL A 27 -4.30 -10.60 5.71
CA VAL A 27 -3.40 -10.17 4.64
C VAL A 27 -2.15 -11.01 4.75
N GLU A 28 -1.67 -11.56 3.64
CA GLU A 28 -0.45 -12.36 3.58
C GLU A 28 0.52 -11.79 2.55
N GLY A 29 1.72 -11.41 2.99
CA GLY A 29 2.83 -11.09 2.10
C GLY A 29 2.62 -9.89 1.16
N LEU A 30 1.78 -8.92 1.53
CA LEU A 30 1.47 -7.77 0.68
C LEU A 30 2.70 -6.93 0.38
N ARG A 31 3.02 -6.78 -0.90
CA ARG A 31 4.06 -5.87 -1.42
C ARG A 31 3.41 -4.83 -2.31
N MET A 32 3.53 -3.56 -1.94
CA MET A 32 2.89 -2.46 -2.63
C MET A 32 3.65 -1.15 -2.42
N THR A 33 3.59 -0.27 -3.40
CA THR A 33 4.13 1.09 -3.34
C THR A 33 3.02 2.06 -3.74
N VAL A 34 2.75 3.04 -2.89
CA VAL A 34 1.75 4.10 -3.13
C VAL A 34 2.49 5.41 -3.36
N PRO A 35 2.34 6.06 -4.53
CA PRO A 35 2.88 7.38 -4.77
C PRO A 35 2.21 8.45 -3.89
N VAL A 36 2.88 9.59 -3.73
CA VAL A 36 2.23 10.78 -3.16
C VAL A 36 1.02 11.21 -4.01
N GLU A 37 0.08 11.91 -3.38
CA GLU A 37 -1.14 12.45 -4.03
C GLU A 37 -2.06 11.40 -4.69
N SER A 38 -1.87 10.12 -4.36
CA SER A 38 -2.63 8.99 -4.93
C SER A 38 -3.54 8.34 -3.89
N VAL A 39 -4.68 7.80 -4.36
CA VAL A 39 -5.66 7.10 -3.51
C VAL A 39 -5.86 5.67 -4.01
N TYR A 40 -5.77 4.71 -3.09
CA TYR A 40 -5.94 3.28 -3.36
C TYR A 40 -7.07 2.71 -2.50
N GLY A 41 -8.02 2.01 -3.12
CA GLY A 41 -9.07 1.27 -2.44
C GLY A 41 -8.76 -0.23 -2.42
N LEU A 42 -8.71 -0.83 -1.23
CA LEU A 42 -8.62 -2.28 -1.08
C LEU A 42 -10.04 -2.84 -0.91
N LEU A 43 -10.40 -3.82 -1.76
CA LEU A 43 -11.73 -4.42 -1.80
C LEU A 43 -11.58 -5.92 -1.55
N GLY A 44 -12.48 -6.48 -0.74
CA GLY A 44 -12.56 -7.90 -0.45
C GLY A 44 -14.02 -8.35 -0.37
N PRO A 45 -14.28 -9.67 -0.48
CA PRO A 45 -15.61 -10.22 -0.25
C PRO A 45 -16.09 -9.91 1.18
N ASN A 46 -17.41 -9.73 1.34
CA ASN A 46 -18.08 -9.56 2.64
C ASN A 46 -18.38 -10.92 3.28
#